data_AF-A0A965BYY8-F1
#
_entry.id   AF-A0A965BYY8-F1
#
_cell.length_a   1.000
_cell.length_b   1.000
_cell.length_c   1.000
_cell.angle_alpha   90.00
_cell.angle_beta   90.00
_cell.angle_gamma   90.00
#
_symmetry.space_group_name_H-M   'P 1'
#
loop_
_entity.id
_entity.type
_entity.pdbx_description
1 polymer ?
#
loop_
_entity_poly.entity_id
_entity_poly.type
_entity_poly.pdbx_seq_one_letter_code
_entity_poly.pdbx_strand_id
1 'polypeptide(L)'
;MLYRPFESRVLGCHIRWVPSLWIYTANDSFFSPSLAAEMHQNYVRAGGDADFRALPAFGQDGHGLFTAAGGPQIWGPLVEAFLANNLR
;
A
#
# COMPACT_ATOMS: atom_id res chain seq x y z
N MET A 1 -30.03 -12.95 -42.53
CA MET A 1 -30.32 -12.22 -41.28
C MET A 1 -29.04 -12.24 -40.45
N LEU A 2 -28.25 -11.17 -40.53
CA LEU A 2 -26.92 -11.09 -39.88
C LEU A 2 -27.07 -10.31 -38.58
N TYR A 3 -26.93 -11.00 -37.45
CA TYR A 3 -26.86 -10.36 -36.14
C TYR A 3 -25.41 -9.97 -35.89
N ARG A 4 -25.10 -8.67 -35.93
CA ARG A 4 -23.81 -8.14 -35.47
C ARG A 4 -23.97 -7.75 -34.01
N PRO A 5 -23.24 -8.39 -33.06
CA PRO A 5 -23.28 -7.93 -31.69
C PRO A 5 -22.60 -6.56 -31.57
N PHE A 6 -23.21 -5.78 -30.69
CA PHE A 6 -22.96 -4.42 -30.25
C PHE A 6 -21.47 -4.11 -30.00
N GLU A 7 -20.89 -3.15 -30.71
CA GLU A 7 -19.69 -2.45 -30.26
C GLU A 7 -20.08 -1.53 -29.09
N SER A 8 -19.95 -2.00 -27.86
CA SER A 8 -19.89 -1.11 -26.71
C SER A 8 -18.47 -0.56 -26.62
N ARG A 9 -18.24 0.60 -27.23
CA ARG A 9 -17.12 1.45 -26.85
C ARG A 9 -17.41 1.99 -25.46
N VAL A 10 -17.13 1.17 -24.44
CA VAL A 10 -17.16 1.59 -23.04
C VAL A 10 -16.03 2.60 -22.90
N LEU A 11 -16.35 3.90 -22.89
CA LEU A 11 -15.46 4.91 -22.33
C LEU A 11 -15.41 4.61 -20.84
N GLY A 12 -14.47 3.75 -20.44
CA GLY A 12 -14.37 3.19 -19.11
C GLY A 12 -14.13 4.28 -18.08
N CYS A 13 -15.10 4.50 -17.20
CA CYS A 13 -14.80 5.02 -15.87
C CYS A 13 -14.14 3.88 -15.09
N HIS A 14 -12.83 3.68 -15.32
CA HIS A 14 -12.05 2.89 -14.39
C HIS A 14 -11.97 3.69 -13.09
N ILE A 15 -12.64 3.21 -12.03
CA ILE A 15 -12.28 3.62 -10.67
C ILE A 15 -10.83 3.14 -10.49
N ARG A 16 -9.88 4.04 -10.67
CA ARG A 16 -8.47 3.77 -10.48
C ARG A 16 -8.15 4.11 -9.03
N TRP A 17 -8.02 3.09 -8.19
CA TRP A 17 -7.45 3.24 -6.87
C TRP A 17 -6.03 3.81 -7.00
N VAL A 18 -5.68 4.73 -6.11
CA VAL A 18 -4.33 5.28 -6.06
C VAL A 18 -3.43 4.20 -5.46
N PRO A 19 -2.38 3.73 -6.15
CA PRO A 19 -1.42 2.82 -5.55
C PRO A 19 -0.89 3.41 -4.24
N SER A 20 -0.86 2.60 -3.18
CA SER A 20 -0.40 3.03 -1.86
C SER A 20 0.68 2.12 -1.30
N LEU A 21 1.61 2.68 -0.52
CA LEU A 21 2.64 1.94 0.21
C LEU A 21 2.36 2.05 1.70
N TRP A 22 2.23 0.92 2.38
CA TRP A 22 1.91 0.83 3.81
C TRP A 22 3.09 0.18 4.52
N ILE A 23 3.75 0.91 5.43
CA ILE A 23 4.93 0.46 6.16
C ILE A 23 4.60 0.42 7.64
N TYR A 24 4.75 -0.74 8.27
CA TYR A 24 4.52 -0.98 9.70
C TYR A 24 5.68 -1.76 10.30
N THR A 25 5.84 -1.70 11.62
CA THR A 25 6.93 -2.38 12.35
C THR A 25 6.39 -3.35 13.38
N ALA A 26 7.17 -4.38 13.73
CA ALA A 26 6.72 -5.46 14.62
C ALA A 26 6.43 -5.01 16.07
N ASN A 27 7.02 -3.90 16.53
CA ASN A 27 6.88 -3.36 17.88
C ASN A 27 6.18 -1.98 17.91
N ASP A 28 5.36 -1.66 16.90
CA ASP A 28 4.53 -0.45 16.93
C ASP A 28 3.43 -0.60 17.99
N SER A 29 3.43 0.27 18.99
CA SER A 29 2.47 0.22 20.10
C SER A 29 1.05 0.70 19.73
N PHE A 30 0.91 1.41 18.61
CA PHE A 30 -0.36 1.96 18.10
C PHE A 30 -0.99 1.04 17.07
N PHE A 31 -0.16 0.49 16.18
CA PHE A 31 -0.58 -0.38 15.08
C PHE A 31 0.08 -1.75 15.22
N SER A 32 -0.49 -2.58 16.10
CA SER A 32 0.01 -3.94 16.28
C SER A 32 0.06 -4.70 14.96
N PRO A 33 0.98 -5.68 14.79
CA PRO A 33 1.12 -6.40 13.53
C PRO A 33 -0.18 -7.08 13.05
N SER A 34 -0.99 -7.58 13.98
CA SER A 34 -2.30 -8.17 13.67
C SER A 34 -3.30 -7.13 13.15
N LEU A 35 -3.34 -5.95 13.77
CA LEU A 35 -4.23 -4.87 13.34
C LEU A 35 -3.85 -4.35 11.95
N ALA A 36 -2.57 -4.06 11.73
CA ALA A 36 -2.07 -3.58 10.44
C ALA A 36 -2.36 -4.59 9.31
N ALA A 37 -2.18 -5.89 9.56
CA ALA A 37 -2.50 -6.94 8.61
C ALA A 37 -4.01 -7.03 8.31
N GLU A 38 -4.88 -6.92 9.33
CA GLU A 38 -6.33 -6.94 9.13
C GLU A 38 -6.82 -5.72 8.34
N MET A 39 -6.30 -4.53 8.65
CA MET A 39 -6.60 -3.31 7.90
C MET A 39 -6.23 -3.45 6.42
N HIS A 40 -5.02 -3.95 6.13
CA HIS A 40 -4.55 -4.17 4.76
C HIS A 40 -5.44 -5.19 4.02
N GLN A 41 -5.73 -6.32 4.65
CA GLN A 41 -6.60 -7.35 4.07
C GLN A 41 -7.99 -6.81 3.72
N ASN A 42 -8.60 -6.05 4.63
CA ASN A 42 -9.91 -5.46 4.39
C ASN A 42 -9.87 -4.38 3.30
N TYR A 43 -8.81 -3.56 3.26
CA TYR A 43 -8.60 -2.55 2.22
C TYR A 43 -8.48 -3.18 0.82
N VAL A 44 -7.64 -4.22 0.68
CA VAL A 44 -7.47 -4.93 -0.60
C VAL A 44 -8.75 -5.67 -1.01
N ARG A 45 -9.48 -6.29 -0.07
CA ARG A 45 -10.78 -6.92 -0.35
C ARG A 45 -11.83 -5.94 -0.87
N ALA A 46 -11.76 -4.68 -0.45
CA ALA A 46 -12.63 -3.61 -0.95
C ALA A 46 -12.22 -3.08 -2.34
N GLY A 47 -11.15 -3.62 -2.92
CA GLY A 47 -10.62 -3.24 -4.23
C GLY A 47 -9.44 -2.28 -4.19
N GLY A 48 -8.99 -1.85 -3.01
CA GLY A 48 -7.84 -0.96 -2.86
C GLY A 48 -6.52 -1.60 -3.29
N ASP A 49 -5.56 -0.75 -3.69
CA ASP A 49 -4.21 -1.14 -4.09
C ASP A 49 -3.18 -0.66 -3.06
N ALA A 50 -2.68 -1.59 -2.26
CA ALA A 50 -1.72 -1.31 -1.18
C ALA A 50 -0.59 -2.34 -1.17
N ASP A 51 0.65 -1.89 -1.36
CA ASP A 51 1.87 -2.65 -1.08
C ASP A 51 2.14 -2.60 0.43
N PHE A 52 2.04 -3.75 1.10
CA PHE A 52 2.19 -3.86 2.55
C PHE A 52 3.57 -4.36 2.93
N ARG A 53 4.29 -3.57 3.72
CA ARG A 53 5.64 -3.85 4.23
C ARG A 53 5.60 -3.95 5.75
N ALA A 54 5.59 -5.19 6.25
CA ALA A 54 5.84 -5.48 7.65
C ALA A 54 7.35 -5.55 7.89
N LEU A 55 7.86 -4.61 8.68
CA LEU A 55 9.27 -4.52 9.04
C LEU A 55 9.53 -5.14 10.42
N PRO A 56 10.79 -5.52 10.71
CA PRO A 56 11.22 -5.86 12.06
C PRO A 56 10.98 -4.72 13.06
N ALA A 57 11.18 -5.03 14.34
CA ALA A 57 11.11 -4.02 15.38
C ALA A 57 12.09 -2.86 15.14
N PHE A 58 11.67 -1.65 15.46
CA PHE A 58 12.48 -0.43 15.38
C PHE A 58 12.52 0.25 16.74
N GLY A 59 13.73 0.61 17.19
CA GLY A 59 13.92 1.31 18.46
C GLY A 59 13.26 0.59 19.65
N GLN A 60 12.75 1.37 20.61
CA GLN A 60 11.94 0.85 21.71
C GLN A 60 10.46 0.73 21.32
N ASP A 61 9.97 1.68 20.54
CA ASP A 61 8.63 1.69 19.97
C ASP A 61 8.73 1.98 18.48
N GLY A 62 8.23 1.05 17.68
CA GLY A 62 8.30 1.11 16.24
C GLY A 62 7.43 2.21 15.62
N HIS A 63 6.48 2.76 16.39
CA HIS A 63 5.66 3.90 16.00
C HIS A 63 6.51 5.13 15.59
N GLY A 64 7.69 5.28 16.19
CA GLY A 64 8.61 6.37 15.92
C GLY A 64 9.40 6.27 14.60
N LEU A 65 9.22 5.21 13.80
CA LEU A 65 10.04 4.97 12.60
C LEU A 65 10.09 6.17 11.64
N PHE A 66 8.96 6.83 11.39
CA PHE A 66 8.89 7.92 10.41
C PHE A 66 9.48 9.25 10.91
N THR A 67 9.62 9.43 12.22
CA THR A 67 10.08 10.70 12.83
C THR A 67 11.50 10.59 13.40
N ALA A 68 12.01 9.38 13.60
CA ALA A 68 13.36 9.16 14.11
C ALA A 68 14.43 9.58 13.09
N ALA A 69 15.54 10.14 13.57
CA ALA A 69 16.64 10.60 12.72
C ALA A 69 17.26 9.50 11.83
N GLY A 70 17.23 8.24 12.28
CA GLY A 70 17.69 7.05 11.53
C GLY A 70 16.58 6.32 10.75
N GLY A 71 15.35 6.82 10.80
CA GLY A 71 14.20 6.25 10.10
C GLY A 71 14.30 6.30 8.58
N PRO A 72 14.68 7.45 7.97
CA PRO A 72 14.75 7.58 6.51
C PRO A 72 15.65 6.54 5.82
N GLN A 73 16.69 6.06 6.49
CA GLN A 73 17.58 5.01 5.95
C GLN A 73 16.87 3.65 5.83
N ILE A 74 15.76 3.45 6.54
CA ILE A 74 14.96 2.23 6.51
C ILE A 74 13.79 2.38 5.54
N TRP A 75 12.95 3.43 5.70
CA TRP A 75 11.74 3.57 4.87
C TRP A 75 12.01 4.25 3.52
N GLY A 76 13.08 5.05 3.40
CA GLY A 76 13.41 5.80 2.19
C GLY A 76 13.57 4.92 0.95
N PRO A 77 14.42 3.86 0.98
CA PRO A 77 14.58 2.96 -0.16
C PRO A 77 13.29 2.27 -0.60
N LEU A 78 12.37 1.98 0.35
CA LEU A 78 11.06 1.41 0.04
C LEU A 78 10.19 2.40 -0.72
N VAL A 79 10.18 3.67 -0.29
CA VAL A 79 9.46 4.76 -0.95
C VAL A 79 10.03 5.00 -2.35
N GLU A 80 11.36 5.09 -2.49
CA GLU A 80 12.01 5.26 -3.79
C GLU A 80 11.64 4.15 -4.78
N ALA A 81 11.73 2.89 -4.35
CA ALA A 81 11.35 1.74 -5.16
C ALA A 81 9.86 1.77 -5.55
N PHE A 82 9.00 2.09 -4.59
CA PHE A 82 7.56 2.20 -4.84
C PHE A 82 7.23 3.28 -5.87
N LEU A 83 7.83 4.47 -5.74
CA LEU A 83 7.63 5.57 -6.68
C LEU A 83 8.17 5.23 -8.08
N ALA A 84 9.36 4.64 -8.17
CA ALA A 84 9.96 4.24 -9.45
C ALA A 84 9.12 3.21 -10.23
N ASN A 85 8.33 2.40 -9.52
CA ASN A 85 7.45 1.38 -10.09
C ASN A 85 6.06 1.91 -10.48
N ASN A 86 5.58 2.99 -9.84
CA ASN A 86 4.20 3.48 -10.01
C ASN A 86 4.08 4.82 -10.75
N LEU A 87 5.19 5.52 -11.01
CA LEU A 87 5.22 6.79 -11.76
C LEU A 87 5.57 6.63 -13.25
N ARG A 88 5.47 5.42 -13.81
CA ARG A 88 5.74 5.15 -15.23
C ARG A 88 4.49 5.16 -16.10
#